data_AF-A0A1Y2JZA7-F1
#
_entry.id   AF-A0A1Y2JZA7-F1
#
_cell.length_a   1.000
_cell.length_b   1.000
_cell.length_c   1.000
_cell.angle_alpha   90.00
_cell.angle_beta   90.00
_cell.angle_gamma   90.00
#
_symmetry.space_group_name_H-M   'P 1'
#
loop_
_entity.id
_entity.type
_entity.pdbx_description
1 polymer ?
#
loop_
_entity_poly.entity_id
_entity_poly.type
_entity_poly.pdbx_seq_one_letter_code
_entity_poly.pdbx_strand_id
1 'polypeptide(L)'
;MSAPTELINWSHLMEMRSSLGDSALQRLVRLFEQNAAHLLQQIDRALASRAWERAAEQLRALSGSLHSVGLPGPGQQAQALQERLLASAPTPEWRRELNRVKQDLQHGSACISVFLQPQSAVAW
;
A
#
# COMPACT_ATOMS: atom_id res chain seq x y z
N MET A 1 -7.49 -11.97 13.80
CA MET A 1 -6.11 -11.61 13.45
C MET A 1 -5.83 -12.28 12.11
N SER A 2 -5.96 -11.55 11.00
CA SER A 2 -5.70 -12.11 9.67
C SER A 2 -4.18 -12.17 9.45
N ALA A 3 -3.71 -13.31 8.95
CA ALA A 3 -2.29 -13.60 8.81
C ALA A 3 -1.60 -12.65 7.82
N PRO A 4 -0.30 -12.31 8.02
CA PRO A 4 0.50 -11.48 7.11
C PRO A 4 0.49 -11.95 5.65
N THR A 5 0.14 -13.21 5.41
CA THR A 5 0.06 -13.87 4.10
C THR A 5 -0.99 -13.28 3.17
N GLU A 6 -2.06 -12.66 3.69
CA GLU A 6 -3.09 -12.02 2.85
C GLU A 6 -2.73 -10.59 2.45
N LEU A 7 -1.76 -9.97 3.15
CA LEU A 7 -1.35 -8.58 2.89
C LEU A 7 -0.36 -8.49 1.73
N ILE A 8 0.50 -9.48 1.59
CA ILE A 8 1.67 -9.45 0.71
C ILE A 8 1.63 -10.62 -0.26
N ASN A 9 1.75 -10.33 -1.57
CA ASN A 9 1.98 -11.34 -2.59
C ASN A 9 3.47 -11.64 -2.70
N TRP A 10 3.94 -12.60 -1.90
CA TRP A 10 5.34 -13.00 -1.86
C TRP A 10 5.84 -13.58 -3.19
N SER A 11 5.02 -14.37 -3.89
CA SER A 11 5.39 -14.95 -5.19
C SER A 11 5.69 -13.86 -6.21
N HIS A 12 4.83 -12.84 -6.28
CA HIS A 12 5.05 -11.70 -7.17
C HIS A 12 6.33 -10.91 -6.81
N LEU A 13 6.60 -10.70 -5.52
CA LEU A 13 7.84 -10.05 -5.09
C LEU A 13 9.10 -10.86 -5.45
N MET A 14 9.03 -12.19 -5.38
CA MET A 14 10.14 -13.06 -5.83
C MET A 14 10.35 -12.96 -7.34
N GLU A 15 9.27 -12.93 -8.13
CA GLU A 15 9.35 -12.74 -9.59
C GLU A 15 9.96 -11.38 -9.95
N MET A 16 9.54 -10.32 -9.27
CA MET A 16 10.13 -8.98 -9.43
C MET A 16 11.62 -8.99 -9.05
N ARG A 17 11.98 -9.64 -7.95
CA ARG A 17 13.37 -9.74 -7.49
C ARG A 17 14.25 -10.47 -8.50
N SER A 18 13.75 -11.59 -9.04
CA SER A 18 14.42 -12.37 -10.08
C SER A 18 14.64 -11.56 -11.36
N SER A 19 13.67 -10.75 -11.73
CA SER A 19 13.69 -9.99 -13.00
C SER A 19 14.48 -8.68 -12.92
N LEU A 20 14.38 -7.95 -11.80
CA LEU A 20 14.97 -6.61 -11.63
C LEU A 20 16.32 -6.65 -10.89
N GLY A 21 16.55 -7.68 -10.09
CA GLY A 21 17.63 -7.74 -9.11
C GLY A 21 17.35 -6.90 -7.85
N ASP A 22 18.05 -7.23 -6.76
CA ASP A 22 17.81 -6.68 -5.42
C ASP A 22 17.92 -5.15 -5.36
N SER A 23 18.94 -4.58 -6.01
CA SER A 23 19.18 -3.13 -5.96
C SER A 23 18.08 -2.33 -6.66
N ALA A 24 17.58 -2.81 -7.80
CA ALA A 24 16.51 -2.14 -8.54
C ALA A 24 15.18 -2.30 -7.81
N LEU A 25 14.89 -3.48 -7.27
CA LEU A 25 13.68 -3.71 -6.48
C LEU A 25 13.66 -2.85 -5.21
N GLN A 26 14.78 -2.75 -4.47
CA GLN A 26 14.89 -1.84 -3.32
C GLN A 26 14.68 -0.37 -3.69
N ARG A 27 15.10 0.07 -4.89
CA ARG A 27 14.85 1.43 -5.36
C ARG A 27 13.36 1.63 -5.69
N LEU A 28 12.74 0.65 -6.32
CA LEU A 28 11.32 0.65 -6.65
C LEU A 28 10.46 0.74 -5.38
N VAL A 29 10.75 -0.07 -4.36
CA VAL A 29 10.04 -0.04 -3.07
C VAL A 29 10.18 1.33 -2.40
N ARG A 30 11.39 1.93 -2.39
CA ARG A 30 11.59 3.29 -1.84
C ARG A 30 10.79 4.36 -2.58
N LEU A 31 10.74 4.30 -3.91
CA LEU A 31 9.92 5.22 -4.71
C LEU A 31 8.42 5.03 -4.43
N PHE A 32 7.99 3.78 -4.28
CA PHE A 32 6.63 3.45 -3.87
C PHE A 32 6.30 4.05 -2.50
N GLU A 33 7.16 3.90 -1.49
CA GLU A 33 6.92 4.42 -0.13
C GLU A 33 6.76 5.95 -0.13
N GLN A 34 7.60 6.65 -0.89
CA GLN A 34 7.50 8.10 -1.06
C GLN A 34 6.18 8.49 -1.73
N ASN A 35 5.81 7.80 -2.81
CA ASN A 35 4.55 8.05 -3.52
C ASN A 35 3.33 7.74 -2.64
N ALA A 36 3.34 6.63 -1.92
CA ALA A 36 2.27 6.23 -1.01
C ALA A 36 2.09 7.25 0.12
N ALA A 37 3.17 7.72 0.72
CA ALA A 37 3.12 8.77 1.75
C ALA A 37 2.50 10.07 1.21
N HIS A 38 2.90 10.49 0.00
CA HIS A 38 2.34 11.65 -0.66
C HIS A 38 0.84 11.49 -0.94
N LEU A 39 0.42 10.35 -1.50
CA LEU A 39 -0.99 10.04 -1.75
C LEU A 39 -1.81 10.04 -0.46
N LEU A 40 -1.33 9.42 0.61
CA LEU A 40 -2.01 9.41 1.92
C LEU A 40 -2.21 10.82 2.47
N GLN A 41 -1.23 11.71 2.35
CA GLN A 41 -1.38 13.11 2.73
C GLN A 41 -2.44 13.83 1.89
N GLN A 42 -2.50 13.56 0.59
CA GLN A 42 -3.54 14.15 -0.27
C GLN A 42 -4.93 13.62 0.05
N ILE A 43 -5.06 12.33 0.36
CA ILE A 43 -6.31 11.71 0.83
C ILE A 43 -6.76 12.37 2.13
N ASP A 44 -5.88 12.50 3.12
CA ASP A 44 -6.22 13.14 4.40
C ASP A 44 -6.69 14.59 4.23
N ARG A 45 -6.02 15.37 3.38
CA ARG A 45 -6.40 16.75 3.07
C ARG A 45 -7.76 16.82 2.38
N ALA A 46 -8.01 15.95 1.40
CA ALA A 46 -9.26 15.91 0.67
C ALA A 46 -10.44 15.50 1.58
N LEU A 47 -10.24 14.51 2.45
CA LEU A 47 -11.26 14.08 3.40
C LEU A 47 -11.55 15.15 4.46
N ALA A 48 -10.53 15.88 4.93
CA ALA A 48 -10.70 16.99 5.86
C ALA A 48 -11.51 18.15 5.24
N SER A 49 -11.32 18.42 3.95
CA SER A 49 -12.08 19.44 3.21
C SER A 49 -13.39 18.92 2.59
N ARG A 50 -13.79 17.67 2.88
CA ARG A 50 -14.96 16.99 2.31
C ARG A 50 -14.94 16.91 0.76
N ALA A 51 -13.77 16.94 0.15
CA ALA A 51 -13.57 16.74 -1.28
C ALA A 51 -13.53 15.25 -1.62
N TRP A 52 -14.69 14.58 -1.55
CA TRP A 52 -14.82 13.12 -1.62
C TRP A 52 -14.35 12.53 -2.94
N GLU A 53 -14.69 13.15 -4.08
CA GLU A 53 -14.24 12.71 -5.40
C GLU A 53 -12.72 12.74 -5.53
N ARG A 54 -12.09 13.80 -5.01
CA ARG A 54 -10.64 13.93 -4.99
C ARG A 54 -10.01 12.87 -4.08
N ALA A 55 -10.58 12.62 -2.91
CA ALA A 55 -10.12 11.55 -2.02
C ALA A 55 -10.23 10.17 -2.69
N ALA A 56 -11.34 9.90 -3.38
CA ALA A 56 -11.58 8.68 -4.13
C ALA A 56 -10.56 8.50 -5.27
N GLU A 57 -10.25 9.56 -6.02
CA GLU A 57 -9.22 9.50 -7.06
C GLU A 57 -7.83 9.15 -6.49
N GLN A 58 -7.44 9.77 -5.37
CA GLN A 58 -6.18 9.47 -4.72
C GLN A 58 -6.13 8.05 -4.13
N LEU A 59 -7.25 7.54 -3.60
CA LEU A 59 -7.36 6.16 -3.15
C LEU A 59 -7.24 5.15 -4.30
N ARG A 60 -7.80 5.44 -5.47
CA ARG A 60 -7.61 4.64 -6.68
C ARG A 60 -6.13 4.58 -7.09
N ALA A 61 -5.44 5.73 -7.09
CA ALA A 61 -4.01 5.80 -7.38
C ALA A 61 -3.17 5.02 -6.35
N LEU A 62 -3.54 5.11 -5.07
CA LEU A 62 -2.89 4.36 -3.99
C LEU A 62 -3.10 2.85 -4.16
N SER A 63 -4.33 2.42 -4.48
CA SER A 63 -4.65 1.01 -4.75
C SER A 63 -3.80 0.46 -5.90
N GLY A 64 -3.70 1.16 -7.03
CA GLY A 64 -2.86 0.74 -8.15
C GLY A 64 -1.38 0.62 -7.77
N SER A 65 -0.87 1.59 -6.99
CA SER A 65 0.50 1.55 -6.48
C SER A 65 0.74 0.33 -5.58
N LEU A 66 -0.19 0.05 -4.65
CA LEU A 66 -0.11 -1.09 -3.73
C LEU A 66 -0.09 -2.44 -4.46
N HIS A 67 -0.95 -2.63 -5.44
CA HIS A 67 -0.95 -3.86 -6.24
C HIS A 67 0.37 -4.05 -7.00
N SER A 68 0.95 -2.97 -7.53
CA SER A 68 2.19 -3.02 -8.32
C SER A 68 3.43 -3.43 -7.52
N VAL A 69 3.40 -3.33 -6.20
CA VAL A 69 4.51 -3.71 -5.30
C VAL A 69 4.18 -4.94 -4.47
N GLY A 70 3.19 -5.73 -4.87
CA GLY A 70 2.82 -6.96 -4.18
C GLY A 70 2.12 -6.73 -2.84
N LEU A 71 1.37 -5.64 -2.67
CA LEU A 71 0.52 -5.39 -1.50
C LEU A 71 -0.98 -5.43 -1.86
N PRO A 72 -1.51 -6.57 -2.36
CA PRO A 72 -2.90 -6.66 -2.83
C PRO A 72 -3.93 -6.47 -1.71
N GLY A 73 -3.65 -6.92 -0.48
CA GLY A 73 -4.57 -6.79 0.65
C GLY A 73 -4.92 -5.33 0.97
N PRO A 74 -3.92 -4.48 1.29
CA PRO A 74 -4.13 -3.04 1.45
C PRO A 74 -4.69 -2.36 0.19
N GLY A 75 -4.31 -2.85 -1.00
CA GLY A 75 -4.82 -2.34 -2.28
C GLY A 75 -6.33 -2.54 -2.44
N GLN A 76 -6.84 -3.73 -2.12
CA GLN A 76 -8.26 -4.04 -2.13
C GLN A 76 -9.04 -3.19 -1.11
N GLN A 77 -8.47 -2.99 0.07
CA GLN A 77 -9.07 -2.11 1.09
C GLN A 77 -9.16 -0.65 0.61
N ALA A 78 -8.12 -0.13 -0.03
CA ALA A 78 -8.11 1.22 -0.59
C ALA A 78 -9.15 1.37 -1.72
N GLN A 79 -9.29 0.35 -2.57
CA GLN A 79 -10.32 0.32 -3.61
C GLN A 79 -11.74 0.26 -3.04
N ALA A 80 -11.99 -0.60 -2.05
CA ALA A 80 -13.30 -0.67 -1.40
C ALA A 80 -13.70 0.66 -0.74
N LEU A 81 -12.74 1.35 -0.12
CA LEU A 81 -12.96 2.69 0.44
C LEU A 81 -13.27 3.71 -0.66
N GLN A 82 -12.55 3.65 -1.78
CA GLN A 82 -12.80 4.50 -2.95
C GLN A 82 -14.23 4.32 -3.50
N GLU A 83 -14.70 3.08 -3.65
CA GLU A 83 -16.06 2.79 -4.12
C GLU A 83 -17.12 3.32 -3.13
N ARG A 84 -16.91 3.16 -1.82
CA ARG A 84 -17.83 3.66 -0.78
C ARG A 84 -17.95 5.18 -0.75
N LEU A 85 -16.82 5.89 -0.92
CA LEU A 85 -16.82 7.35 -0.98
C LEU A 85 -17.62 7.91 -2.15
N LEU A 86 -17.77 7.13 -3.24
CA LEU A 86 -18.51 7.53 -4.44
C LEU A 86 -19.97 7.04 -4.44
N ALA A 87 -20.25 5.89 -3.82
CA ALA A 87 -21.56 5.22 -3.92
C ALA A 87 -22.65 5.82 -3.02
N SER A 88 -22.29 6.53 -1.94
CA SER A 88 -23.27 7.05 -0.96
C SER A 88 -22.73 8.25 -0.18
N ALA A 89 -23.60 8.91 0.59
CA ALA A 89 -23.17 9.95 1.52
C ALA A 89 -22.08 9.38 2.47
N PRO A 90 -20.87 9.95 2.50
CA PRO A 90 -19.75 9.38 3.24
C PRO A 90 -20.08 9.21 4.72
N THR A 91 -20.11 7.96 5.18
CA THR A 91 -20.33 7.65 6.59
C THR A 91 -19.03 7.90 7.37
N PRO A 92 -19.07 8.29 8.65
CA PRO A 92 -17.85 8.51 9.45
C PRO A 92 -16.90 7.31 9.54
N GLU A 93 -17.35 6.12 9.12
CA GLU A 93 -16.57 4.88 9.09
C GLU A 93 -15.37 4.94 8.15
N TRP A 94 -15.40 5.82 7.12
CA TRP A 94 -14.27 6.02 6.20
C TRP A 94 -12.96 6.27 6.94
N ARG A 95 -13.01 6.90 8.13
CA ARG A 95 -11.81 7.21 8.92
C ARG A 95 -11.20 5.95 9.52
N ARG A 96 -12.02 5.01 9.98
CA ARG A 96 -11.56 3.71 10.50
C ARG A 96 -10.96 2.88 9.38
N GLU A 97 -11.62 2.85 8.23
CA GLU A 97 -11.16 2.13 7.03
C GLU A 97 -9.83 2.69 6.52
N LEU A 98 -9.70 4.01 6.41
CA LEU A 98 -8.43 4.64 6.01
C LEU A 98 -7.29 4.33 6.98
N ASN A 99 -7.58 4.35 8.29
CA ASN A 99 -6.58 4.00 9.29
C ASN A 99 -6.13 2.53 9.17
N ARG A 100 -7.04 1.63 8.82
CA ARG A 100 -6.70 0.24 8.54
C ARG A 100 -5.81 0.10 7.32
N VAL A 101 -6.13 0.80 6.22
CA VAL A 101 -5.28 0.84 5.02
C VAL A 101 -3.86 1.32 5.37
N LYS A 102 -3.75 2.40 6.17
CA LYS A 102 -2.46 2.95 6.62
C LYS A 102 -1.66 1.94 7.43
N GLN A 103 -2.32 1.27 8.39
CA GLN A 103 -1.67 0.26 9.24
C GLN A 103 -1.17 -0.94 8.44
N ASP A 104 -2.01 -1.47 7.55
CA ASP A 104 -1.68 -2.64 6.75
C ASP A 104 -0.60 -2.31 5.70
N LEU A 105 -0.60 -1.09 5.14
CA LEU A 105 0.48 -0.58 4.29
C LEU A 105 1.81 -0.49 5.05
N GLN A 106 1.81 0.09 6.25
CA GLN A 106 3.01 0.21 7.08
C GLN A 106 3.58 -1.17 7.43
N HIS A 107 2.71 -2.11 7.81
CA HIS A 107 3.12 -3.47 8.13
C HIS A 107 3.68 -4.18 6.88
N GLY A 108 2.99 -4.07 5.75
CA GLY A 108 3.43 -4.64 4.47
C GLY A 108 4.79 -4.13 4.01
N SER A 109 4.98 -2.80 4.01
CA SER A 109 6.26 -2.17 3.64
C SER A 109 7.40 -2.59 4.57
N ALA A 110 7.15 -2.70 5.88
CA ALA A 110 8.16 -3.17 6.84
C ALA A 110 8.59 -4.62 6.54
N CYS A 111 7.64 -5.51 6.26
CA CYS A 111 7.93 -6.90 5.89
C CYS A 111 8.71 -7.00 4.58
N ILE A 112 8.35 -6.22 3.55
CA ILE A 112 9.08 -6.16 2.28
C ILE A 112 10.50 -5.64 2.50
N SER A 113 10.68 -4.60 3.31
CA SER A 113 11.99 -4.05 3.63
C SER A 113 12.92 -5.09 4.26
N VAL A 114 12.42 -5.89 5.22
CA VAL A 114 13.17 -7.01 5.81
C VAL A 114 13.51 -8.07 4.77
N PHE A 115 12.55 -8.44 3.92
CA PHE A 115 12.77 -9.41 2.85
C PHE A 115 13.87 -8.99 1.86
N LEU A 116 14.00 -7.70 1.59
CA LEU A 116 14.98 -7.14 0.66
C LEU A 116 16.35 -6.87 1.30
N GLN A 117 16.54 -7.08 2.60
CA GLN A 117 17.86 -6.96 3.20
C GLN A 117 18.78 -8.05 2.62
N PRO A 118 20.03 -7.71 2.29
CA PRO A 118 21.00 -8.72 1.88
C PRO A 118 21.14 -9.73 3.03
N GLN A 119 20.91 -11.02 2.75
CA GLN A 119 21.29 -12.07 3.67
C GLN A 119 22.81 -12.00 3.78
N SER A 120 23.28 -11.36 4.85
CA SER A 120 24.71 -11.32 5.14
C SER A 120 25.14 -12.77 5.23
N ALA A 121 26.08 -13.14 4.37
CA ALA A 121 26.66 -14.46 4.30
C ALA A 121 26.94 -14.93 5.72
N VAL A 122 26.25 -16.00 6.13
CA VAL A 122 26.73 -16.77 7.26
C VAL A 122 27.94 -17.53 6.73
N ALA A 123 29.08 -16.84 6.73
CA ALA A 123 30.38 -17.45 6.59
C ALA A 123 30.61 -18.23 7.89
N TRP A 124 30.28 -19.52 7.86
CA TRP A 124 30.83 -20.51 8.77
C TRP A 124 32.18 -20.97 8.22
#